data_AF-A0A7K0QPS6-F1
#
_entry.id   AF-A0A7K0QPS6-F1
#
_cell.length_a   1.000
_cell.length_b   1.000
_cell.length_c   1.000
_cell.angle_alpha   90.00
_cell.angle_beta   90.00
_cell.angle_gamma   90.00
#
_symmetry.space_group_name_H-M   'P 1'
#
loop_
_entity.id
_entity.type
_entity.pdbx_description
1 polymer ?
#
loop_
_entity_poly.entity_id
_entity_poly.type
_entity_poly.pdbx_seq_one_letter_code
_entity_poly.pdbx_strand_id
1 'polypeptide(L)'
;MIEPKVVSRTARTTALRFTLDESAMVRGTIMRRWPGRRDVAGHCVSARTGAKGERCTRRATAGQFSVSAAPGANRARLAVLRLTLGSYTLLLTPTDAAGNAGVARTVTFRVTR
;
A
#
# COMPACT_ATOMS: atom_id res chain seq x y z
N MET A 1 -9.36 -6.69 14.20
CA MET A 1 -8.36 -5.67 13.79
C MET A 1 -7.37 -6.28 12.79
N ILE A 2 -6.69 -5.46 11.97
CA ILE A 2 -5.56 -5.91 11.13
C ILE A 2 -4.26 -5.22 11.56
N GLU A 3 -3.16 -5.96 11.59
CA GLU A 3 -1.81 -5.42 11.88
C GLU A 3 -0.81 -5.82 10.78
N PRO A 4 -0.57 -4.95 9.80
CA PRO A 4 0.27 -5.28 8.66
C PRO A 4 1.76 -4.95 8.84
N LYS A 5 2.61 -5.85 8.32
CA LYS A 5 4.07 -5.70 8.25
C LYS A 5 4.59 -6.21 6.91
N VAL A 6 5.19 -5.33 6.11
CA VAL A 6 5.89 -5.73 4.87
C VAL A 6 7.28 -6.27 5.23
N VAL A 7 7.55 -7.53 4.86
CA VAL A 7 8.75 -8.28 5.33
C VAL A 7 9.82 -8.45 4.26
N SER A 8 9.43 -8.53 2.99
CA SER A 8 10.37 -8.50 1.87
C SER A 8 10.05 -7.33 0.96
N ARG A 9 11.10 -6.65 0.52
CA ARG A 9 11.06 -5.38 -0.23
C ARG A 9 11.67 -5.51 -1.62
N THR A 10 12.01 -6.73 -2.04
CA THR A 10 12.58 -7.00 -3.35
C THR A 10 11.48 -7.13 -4.39
N ALA A 11 11.68 -6.57 -5.59
CA ALA A 11 10.68 -6.57 -6.66
C ALA A 11 10.07 -7.95 -6.97
N ARG A 12 10.86 -9.02 -6.83
CA ARG A 12 10.43 -10.40 -7.13
C ARG A 12 9.85 -11.19 -5.96
N THR A 13 10.09 -10.76 -4.71
CA THR A 13 9.71 -11.54 -3.51
C THR A 13 8.93 -10.72 -2.49
N THR A 14 8.43 -9.54 -2.89
CA THR A 14 7.71 -8.66 -1.97
C THR A 14 6.57 -9.43 -1.30
N ALA A 15 6.63 -9.51 0.03
CA ALA A 15 5.72 -10.30 0.84
C ALA A 15 5.21 -9.46 2.01
N LEU A 16 3.90 -9.54 2.21
CA LEU A 16 3.20 -8.95 3.33
C LEU A 16 2.95 -10.04 4.37
N ARG A 17 3.29 -9.76 5.62
CA ARG A 17 2.74 -10.48 6.78
C ARG A 17 1.70 -9.57 7.44
N PHE A 18 0.64 -10.15 7.96
CA PHE A 18 -0.35 -9.39 8.70
C PHE A 18 -1.06 -10.31 9.69
N THR A 19 -1.50 -9.75 10.81
CA THR A 19 -2.32 -10.45 11.79
C THR A 19 -3.76 -9.99 11.67
N LEU A 20 -4.71 -10.91 11.85
CA LEU A 20 -6.12 -10.61 11.99
C LEU A 20 -6.66 -11.17 13.30
N ASP A 21 -7.62 -10.49 13.91
CA ASP A 21 -8.31 -11.03 15.10
C ASP A 21 -9.43 -12.02 14.71
N GLU A 22 -9.93 -11.93 13.48
CA GLU A 22 -11.04 -12.72 12.96
C GLU A 22 -10.84 -13.06 11.48
N SER A 23 -11.62 -14.02 10.96
CA SER A 23 -11.59 -14.35 9.54
C SER A 23 -12.15 -13.19 8.72
N ALA A 24 -11.36 -12.70 7.75
CA ALA A 24 -11.77 -11.58 6.91
C ALA A 24 -11.18 -11.69 5.50
N MET A 25 -11.90 -11.12 4.54
CA MET A 25 -11.38 -10.81 3.21
C MET A 25 -10.61 -9.50 3.29
N VAL A 26 -9.31 -9.55 3.03
CA VAL A 26 -8.44 -8.37 3.07
C VAL A 26 -8.25 -7.84 1.65
N ARG A 27 -8.72 -6.62 1.40
CA ARG A 27 -8.42 -5.87 0.18
C ARG A 27 -7.21 -4.99 0.39
N GLY A 28 -6.18 -5.21 -0.41
CA GLY A 28 -4.96 -4.42 -0.43
C GLY A 28 -4.91 -3.51 -1.66
N THR A 29 -4.82 -2.19 -1.44
CA THR A 29 -4.56 -1.21 -2.49
C THR A 29 -3.12 -0.70 -2.39
N ILE A 30 -2.34 -0.91 -3.45
CA ILE A 30 -0.96 -0.44 -3.54
C ILE A 30 -0.92 0.82 -4.38
N MET A 31 -0.35 1.88 -3.81
CA MET A 31 -0.16 3.17 -4.46
C MET A 31 1.33 3.48 -4.55
N ARG A 32 1.84 3.77 -5.75
CA ARG A 32 3.19 4.28 -5.94
C ARG A 32 3.26 5.72 -5.48
N ARG A 33 4.36 6.07 -4.80
CA ARG A 33 4.64 7.41 -4.28
C ARG A 33 5.71 8.07 -5.14
N TRP A 34 5.43 9.31 -5.56
CA TRP A 34 6.41 10.18 -6.19
C TRP A 34 6.52 11.53 -5.49
N PRO A 35 7.70 12.16 -5.54
CA PRO A 35 7.84 13.56 -5.16
C PRO A 35 6.91 14.46 -5.97
N GLY A 36 6.21 15.35 -5.28
CA GLY A 36 5.37 16.37 -5.89
C GLY A 36 5.58 17.74 -5.25
N ARG A 37 4.99 18.73 -5.90
CA ARG A 37 4.85 20.10 -5.39
C ARG A 37 3.41 20.56 -5.60
N ARG A 38 2.89 21.36 -4.67
CA ARG A 38 1.59 22.02 -4.85
C ARG A 38 1.73 23.14 -5.87
N ASP A 39 0.88 23.15 -6.90
CA ASP A 39 0.73 24.31 -7.78
C ASP A 39 -0.02 25.45 -7.07
N VAL A 40 -0.20 26.57 -7.75
CA VAL A 40 -0.94 27.73 -7.22
C VAL A 40 -2.42 27.43 -6.93
N ALA A 41 -2.97 26.36 -7.50
CA ALA A 41 -4.33 25.87 -7.25
C ALA A 41 -4.39 24.80 -6.15
N GLY A 42 -3.25 24.44 -5.53
CA GLY A 42 -3.16 23.44 -4.48
C GLY A 42 -3.07 21.99 -4.97
N HIS A 43 -3.04 21.73 -6.28
CA HIS A 43 -2.91 20.39 -6.83
C HIS A 43 -1.49 19.85 -6.66
N CYS A 44 -1.38 18.57 -6.28
CA CYS A 44 -0.09 17.92 -6.16
C CYS A 44 0.45 17.45 -7.53
N VAL A 45 1.21 18.32 -8.17
CA VAL A 45 1.83 18.06 -9.49
C VAL A 45 3.24 17.48 -9.35
N SER A 46 3.82 17.00 -10.45
CA SER A 46 5.18 16.44 -10.46
C SER A 46 6.21 17.48 -10.03
N ALA A 47 7.11 17.12 -9.11
CA ALA A 47 8.24 17.97 -8.73
C ALA A 47 9.34 17.93 -9.80
N ARG A 48 9.22 18.77 -10.83
CA ARG A 48 10.30 19.00 -11.80
C ARG A 48 11.43 19.82 -11.17
N THR A 49 12.62 19.78 -11.76
CA THR A 49 13.74 20.65 -11.35
C THR A 49 13.29 22.11 -11.38
N GLY A 50 13.48 22.84 -10.28
CA GLY A 50 13.05 24.24 -10.15
C GLY A 50 11.57 24.45 -9.78
N ALA A 51 10.78 23.39 -9.55
CA ALA A 51 9.38 23.53 -9.14
C ALA A 51 9.25 24.25 -7.78
N LYS A 52 8.50 25.35 -7.78
CA LYS A 52 8.14 26.15 -6.59
C LYS A 52 6.88 25.57 -5.92
N GLY A 53 6.66 25.88 -4.64
CA GLY A 53 5.50 25.44 -3.87
C GLY A 53 5.82 24.44 -2.75
N GLU A 54 4.81 24.10 -1.96
CA GLU A 54 4.95 23.18 -0.83
C GLU A 54 5.21 21.74 -1.28
N ARG A 55 5.99 20.99 -0.49
CA ARG A 55 6.24 19.57 -0.77
C ARG A 55 4.95 18.78 -0.60
N CYS A 56 4.61 17.98 -1.61
CA CYS A 56 3.51 17.03 -1.52
C CYS A 56 3.96 15.66 -2.04
N THR A 57 3.21 14.61 -1.69
CA THR A 57 3.44 13.26 -2.22
C THR A 57 2.35 12.94 -3.23
N ARG A 58 2.74 12.79 -4.49
CA ARG A 58 1.83 12.31 -5.54
C ARG A 58 1.69 10.80 -5.39
N ARG A 59 0.45 10.31 -5.39
CA ARG A 59 0.11 8.90 -5.28
C ARG A 59 -0.66 8.47 -6.52
N ALA A 60 -0.30 7.32 -7.11
CA ALA A 60 -1.17 6.66 -8.08
C ALA A 60 -1.24 5.17 -7.79
N THR A 61 -2.42 4.59 -8.01
CA THR A 61 -2.65 3.16 -7.84
C THR A 61 -1.73 2.38 -8.78
N ALA A 62 -0.93 1.48 -8.20
CA ALA A 62 -0.02 0.60 -8.91
C ALA A 62 -0.55 -0.84 -8.99
N GLY A 63 -1.49 -1.20 -8.13
CA GLY A 63 -2.13 -2.51 -8.15
C GLY A 63 -3.06 -2.71 -6.96
N GLN A 64 -3.90 -3.71 -7.05
CA GLN A 64 -4.81 -4.14 -6.00
C GLN A 64 -4.78 -5.66 -5.89
N PHE A 65 -5.07 -6.17 -4.70
CA PHE A 65 -5.24 -7.59 -4.48
C PHE A 65 -6.29 -7.83 -3.40
N SER A 66 -6.83 -9.03 -3.40
CA SER A 66 -7.75 -9.52 -2.37
C SER A 66 -7.28 -10.88 -1.91
N VAL A 67 -7.31 -11.12 -0.60
CA VAL A 67 -6.95 -12.40 -0.01
C VAL A 67 -7.88 -12.73 1.15
N SER A 68 -8.44 -13.93 1.15
CA SER A 68 -9.14 -14.47 2.31
C SER A 68 -8.10 -14.89 3.34
N ALA A 69 -8.27 -14.44 4.58
CA ALA A 69 -7.31 -14.64 5.64
C ALA A 69 -8.02 -15.12 6.92
N ALA A 70 -7.38 -16.05 7.60
CA ALA A 70 -7.87 -16.62 8.85
C ALA A 70 -7.54 -15.71 10.04
N PRO A 71 -8.15 -15.92 11.22
CA PRO A 71 -7.65 -15.33 12.46
C PRO A 71 -6.18 -15.71 12.68
N GLY A 72 -5.41 -14.81 13.28
CA GLY A 72 -3.98 -14.98 13.55
C GLY A 72 -3.07 -14.51 12.40
N ALA A 73 -1.88 -15.10 12.34
CA ALA A 73 -0.81 -14.67 11.44
C ALA A 73 -1.02 -15.18 10.01
N ASN A 74 -1.03 -14.24 9.05
CA ASN A 74 -1.22 -14.51 7.63
C ASN A 74 -0.05 -13.98 6.81
N ARG A 75 0.10 -14.53 5.60
CA ARG A 75 1.11 -14.10 4.63
C ARG A 75 0.52 -14.00 3.22
N ALA A 76 0.71 -12.86 2.58
CA ALA A 76 0.35 -12.63 1.19
C ALA A 76 1.59 -12.30 0.35
N ARG A 77 1.65 -12.84 -0.88
CA ARG A 77 2.69 -12.49 -1.85
C ARG A 77 2.21 -11.31 -2.70
N LEU A 78 2.94 -10.19 -2.64
CA LEU A 78 2.67 -8.99 -3.44
C LEU A 78 3.42 -9.01 -4.77
N ALA A 79 4.38 -9.93 -4.95
CA ALA A 79 5.20 -10.07 -6.16
C ALA A 79 4.38 -10.29 -7.45
N VAL A 80 3.13 -10.76 -7.35
CA VAL A 80 2.21 -10.88 -8.49
C VAL A 80 1.94 -9.53 -9.17
N LEU A 81 2.15 -8.42 -8.47
CA LEU A 81 1.89 -7.07 -8.98
C LEU A 81 3.05 -6.47 -9.76
N ARG A 82 4.17 -7.20 -9.94
CA ARG A 82 5.35 -6.78 -10.72
C ARG A 82 5.77 -5.32 -10.46
N LEU A 83 5.81 -4.94 -9.17
CA LEU A 83 6.10 -3.57 -8.76
C LEU A 83 7.51 -3.16 -9.20
N THR A 84 7.61 -1.97 -9.81
CA THR A 84 8.89 -1.37 -10.18
C THR A 84 9.63 -0.85 -8.95
N LEU A 85 10.91 -0.55 -9.09
CA LEU A 85 11.69 0.08 -8.03
C LEU A 85 11.08 1.42 -7.64
N GLY A 86 11.00 1.70 -6.34
CA GLY A 86 10.44 2.95 -5.83
C GLY A 86 9.74 2.82 -4.49
N SER A 87 9.13 3.91 -4.04
CA SER A 87 8.39 3.96 -2.77
C SER A 87 6.91 3.76 -2.99
N TYR A 88 6.26 3.05 -2.08
CA TYR A 88 4.87 2.64 -2.16
C TYR A 88 4.16 2.82 -0.82
N THR A 89 2.84 3.01 -0.91
CA THR A 89 1.89 2.94 0.19
C THR A 89 0.98 1.76 -0.06
N LEU A 90 0.81 0.88 0.93
CA LEU A 90 -0.16 -0.20 0.93
C LEU A 90 -1.27 0.15 1.93
N LEU A 91 -2.50 0.25 1.46
CA LEU A 91 -3.70 0.34 2.28
C LEU A 91 -4.36 -1.04 2.33
N LEU A 92 -4.62 -1.54 3.53
CA LEU A 92 -5.29 -2.82 3.75
C LEU A 92 -6.60 -2.58 4.48
N THR A 93 -7.68 -3.07 3.88
CA THR A 93 -9.03 -2.99 4.44
C THR A 93 -9.54 -4.41 4.63
N PRO A 94 -9.69 -4.89 5.88
CA PRO A 94 -10.33 -6.16 6.16
C PRO A 94 -11.86 -6.01 6.07
N THR A 95 -12.54 -7.01 5.54
CA THR A 95 -14.00 -7.12 5.52
C THR A 95 -14.38 -8.50 6.05
N ASP A 96 -15.15 -8.57 7.13
CA ASP A 96 -15.57 -9.85 7.72
C ASP A 96 -16.58 -10.60 6.83
N ALA A 97 -16.96 -11.81 7.24
CA ALA A 97 -17.95 -12.62 6.50
C ALA A 97 -19.36 -12.01 6.54
N ALA A 98 -19.68 -11.18 7.54
CA ALA A 98 -20.93 -10.45 7.64
C ALA A 98 -20.95 -9.18 6.76
N GLY A 99 -19.84 -8.85 6.10
CA GLY A 99 -19.69 -7.68 5.23
C GLY A 99 -19.25 -6.40 5.96
N ASN A 100 -18.96 -6.46 7.25
CA ASN A 100 -18.48 -5.31 8.00
C ASN A 100 -17.02 -5.03 7.65
N ALA A 101 -16.73 -3.79 7.30
CA ALA A 101 -15.36 -3.34 7.11
C ALA A 101 -14.70 -3.07 8.47
N GLY A 102 -13.58 -3.74 8.72
CA GLY A 102 -12.75 -3.46 9.89
C GLY A 102 -11.84 -2.24 9.69
N VAL A 103 -11.09 -1.89 10.74
CA VAL A 103 -10.17 -0.75 10.73
C VAL A 103 -9.10 -0.92 9.64
N ALA A 104 -9.10 -0.04 8.65
CA ALA A 104 -8.08 -0.06 7.61
C ALA A 104 -6.72 0.38 8.16
N ARG A 105 -5.65 -0.28 7.72
CA ARG A 105 -4.27 0.07 8.09
C ARG A 105 -3.43 0.38 6.88
N THR A 106 -2.52 1.33 7.05
CA THR A 106 -1.61 1.77 5.99
C THR A 106 -0.17 1.47 6.36
N VAL A 107 0.59 0.91 5.42
CA VAL A 107 2.04 0.68 5.55
C VAL A 107 2.75 1.34 4.39
N THR A 108 3.91 1.94 4.66
CA THR A 108 4.81 2.40 3.60
C THR A 108 5.98 1.44 3.45
N PHE A 109 6.39 1.20 2.21
CA PHE A 109 7.54 0.36 1.91
C PHE A 109 8.22 0.84 0.65
N ARG A 110 9.49 0.47 0.48
CA ARG A 110 10.27 0.74 -0.73
C ARG A 110 10.55 -0.59 -1.42
N VAL A 111 10.34 -0.66 -2.72
CA VAL A 111 10.78 -1.75 -3.57
C VAL A 111 12.21 -1.47 -4.01
N THR A 112 13.12 -2.37 -3.64
CA THR A 112 14.54 -2.34 -3.97
C THR A 112 14.90 -3.50 -4.92
N ARG A 113 16.11 -3.46 -5.47
CA ARG A 113 16.67 -4.55 -6.27
C ARG A 113 16.82 -5.81 -5.42
#